data_AF-A0A943Z2X2-F1
#
_entry.id   AF-A0A943Z2X2-F1
#
_cell.length_a   1.000
_cell.length_b   1.000
_cell.length_c   1.000
_cell.angle_alpha   90.00
_cell.angle_beta   90.00
_cell.angle_gamma   90.00
#
_symmetry.space_group_name_H-M   'P 1'
#
loop_
_entity.id
_entity.type
_entity.pdbx_description
1 polymer ?
#
loop_
_entity_poly.entity_id
_entity_poly.type
_entity_poly.pdbx_seq_one_letter_code
_entity_poly.pdbx_strand_id
1 'polypeptide(L)'
;MSYIGIIGAKRLDDSNASLGLIEAQKKAVQLLRCSTDMHMIKQQTGWEMGVDGKWRYEVADPFHNTVEIEDHLKRHFGESINISLCMHDISLLIAYPAFERLSLYARYTPTNKFSGYFNPLSYGMMICMGTLNSPFQYQTEGVLLHEVQHLIQEEEDFARGGNLSQGRRWYLRMAGEVEARNVCIRHSMSSEQRRSSLRTDTQDVPDAEQIIKLL
;
A
#
# COMPACT_ATOMS: atom_id res chain seq x y z
N MET A 1 6.55 2.08 2.12
CA MET A 1 6.49 0.60 2.07
C MET A 1 5.07 0.17 1.72
N SER A 2 4.86 -1.05 1.23
CA SER A 2 3.51 -1.55 0.92
C SER A 2 3.16 -2.75 1.80
N TYR A 3 1.88 -2.87 2.17
CA TYR A 3 1.36 -4.08 2.80
C TYR A 3 0.89 -5.06 1.73
N ILE A 4 1.61 -6.17 1.61
CA ILE A 4 1.24 -7.31 0.75
C ILE A 4 0.57 -8.40 1.57
N GLY A 5 -0.17 -9.28 0.89
CA GLY A 5 -0.75 -10.48 1.49
C GLY A 5 -0.07 -11.75 1.01
N ILE A 6 -0.80 -12.86 1.20
CA ILE A 6 -0.31 -14.19 0.87
C ILE A 6 -0.15 -14.36 -0.64
N ILE A 7 -0.98 -13.71 -1.45
CA ILE A 7 -0.94 -13.83 -2.92
C ILE A 7 0.36 -13.22 -3.45
N GLY A 8 0.66 -11.98 -3.07
CA GLY A 8 1.89 -11.28 -3.43
C GLY A 8 3.13 -11.98 -2.87
N ALA A 9 3.10 -12.37 -1.59
CA ALA A 9 4.22 -13.08 -0.96
C ALA A 9 4.55 -14.40 -1.66
N LYS A 10 3.51 -15.16 -2.06
CA LYS A 10 3.70 -16.41 -2.80
C LYS A 10 4.38 -16.17 -4.15
N ARG A 11 3.93 -15.17 -4.92
CA ARG A 11 4.53 -14.85 -6.22
C ARG A 11 5.98 -14.38 -6.09
N LEU A 12 6.31 -13.65 -5.01
CA LEU A 12 7.69 -13.30 -4.70
C LEU A 12 8.54 -14.54 -4.39
N ASP A 13 8.05 -15.47 -3.56
CA ASP A 13 8.73 -16.73 -3.28
C ASP A 13 8.89 -17.60 -4.54
N ASP A 14 7.87 -17.64 -5.42
CA ASP A 14 7.93 -18.36 -6.69
C ASP A 14 9.02 -17.77 -7.62
N SER A 15 9.25 -16.45 -7.58
CA SER A 15 10.32 -15.78 -8.32
C SER A 15 11.69 -15.90 -7.63
N ASN A 16 11.73 -15.97 -6.30
CA ASN A 16 12.94 -16.06 -5.51
C ASN A 16 12.67 -16.82 -4.20
N ALA A 17 12.88 -18.13 -4.23
CA ALA A 17 12.62 -19.02 -3.11
C ALA A 17 13.46 -18.70 -1.84
N SER A 18 14.53 -17.90 -1.96
CA SER A 18 15.34 -17.51 -0.80
C SER A 18 14.64 -16.52 0.14
N LEU A 19 13.55 -15.88 -0.30
CA LEU A 19 12.79 -14.94 0.52
C LEU A 19 12.00 -15.64 1.64
N GLY A 20 11.48 -16.84 1.37
CA GLY A 20 10.83 -17.71 2.36
C GLY A 20 9.63 -17.08 3.08
N LEU A 21 8.92 -16.16 2.41
CA LEU A 21 7.82 -15.38 3.01
C LEU A 21 6.65 -16.27 3.43
N ILE A 22 6.34 -17.30 2.64
CA ILE A 22 5.26 -18.25 2.93
C ILE A 22 5.62 -19.17 4.10
N GLU A 23 6.89 -19.59 4.24
CA GLU A 23 7.32 -20.35 5.41
C GLU A 23 7.29 -19.47 6.68
N ALA A 24 7.68 -18.20 6.57
CA ALA A 24 7.53 -17.24 7.67
C ALA A 24 6.05 -17.04 8.05
N GLN A 25 5.14 -17.02 7.06
CA GLN A 25 3.69 -16.93 7.30
C GLN A 25 3.15 -18.16 8.04
N LYS A 26 3.57 -19.37 7.63
CA LYS A 26 3.19 -20.61 8.33
C LYS A 26 3.67 -20.60 9.78
N LYS A 27 4.88 -20.12 10.03
CA LYS A 27 5.40 -19.91 11.40
C LYS A 27 4.54 -18.91 12.18
N ALA A 28 4.12 -17.81 11.55
CA ALA A 28 3.25 -16.81 12.18
C ALA A 28 1.91 -17.41 12.62
N VAL A 29 1.30 -18.26 11.78
CA VAL A 29 0.07 -18.99 12.11
C VAL A 29 0.27 -19.93 13.30
N GLN A 30 1.39 -20.64 13.37
CA GLN A 30 1.70 -21.52 14.52
C GLN A 30 1.87 -20.72 15.81
N LEU A 31 2.60 -19.61 15.77
CA LEU A 31 2.79 -18.73 16.93
C LEU A 31 1.46 -18.16 17.43
N LEU A 32 0.58 -17.74 16.51
CA LEU A 32 -0.75 -17.24 16.85
C LEU A 32 -1.60 -18.33 17.55
N ARG A 33 -1.54 -19.58 17.07
CA ARG A 33 -2.22 -20.72 17.72
C ARG A 33 -1.69 -21.01 19.13
N CYS A 34 -0.41 -20.74 19.36
CA CYS A 34 0.21 -20.81 20.69
C CYS A 34 -0.08 -19.56 21.55
N SER A 35 -1.02 -18.68 21.16
CA SER A 35 -1.34 -17.43 21.85
C SER A 35 -0.14 -16.50 22.04
N THR A 36 0.81 -16.54 21.09
CA THR A 36 1.93 -15.61 21.08
C THR A 36 1.43 -14.21 20.75
N ASP A 37 1.97 -13.20 21.44
CA ASP A 37 1.67 -11.80 21.21
C ASP A 37 2.01 -11.34 19.77
N MET A 38 1.19 -10.46 19.18
CA MET A 38 1.32 -10.06 17.78
C MET A 38 2.60 -9.25 17.51
N HIS A 39 3.10 -8.44 18.46
CA HIS A 39 4.40 -7.77 18.30
C HIS A 39 5.53 -8.80 18.19
N MET A 40 5.47 -9.86 19.00
CA MET A 40 6.44 -10.96 18.93
C MET A 40 6.34 -11.75 17.63
N ILE A 41 5.12 -11.99 17.13
CA ILE A 41 4.89 -12.64 15.84
C ILE A 41 5.49 -11.79 14.72
N LYS A 42 5.18 -10.49 14.68
CA LYS A 42 5.71 -9.58 13.66
C LYS A 42 7.22 -9.49 13.74
N GLN A 43 7.81 -9.37 14.92
CA GLN A 43 9.26 -9.34 15.08
C GLN A 43 9.92 -10.61 14.54
N GLN A 44 9.35 -11.79 14.80
CA GLN A 44 9.93 -13.07 14.36
C GLN A 44 9.67 -13.42 12.89
N THR A 45 8.54 -12.99 12.34
CA THR A 45 8.07 -13.48 11.03
C THR A 45 7.86 -12.38 10.00
N GLY A 46 7.63 -11.15 10.44
CA GLY A 46 7.27 -9.99 9.61
C GLY A 46 5.80 -9.90 9.28
N TRP A 47 5.06 -10.95 9.64
CA TRP A 47 3.64 -11.02 9.43
C TRP A 47 2.89 -10.43 10.60
N GLU A 48 1.85 -9.69 10.29
CA GLU A 48 0.87 -9.19 11.27
C GLU A 48 -0.55 -9.35 10.73
N MET A 49 -1.55 -9.20 11.60
CA MET A 49 -2.95 -9.37 11.22
C MET A 49 -3.61 -8.02 10.88
N GLY A 50 -4.25 -7.94 9.71
CA GLY A 50 -5.17 -6.88 9.31
C GLY A 50 -6.44 -6.87 10.16
N VAL A 51 -7.14 -5.73 10.22
CA VAL A 51 -8.41 -5.63 10.98
C VAL A 51 -9.51 -6.53 10.38
N ASP A 52 -9.35 -6.89 9.11
CA ASP A 52 -10.18 -7.84 8.38
C ASP A 52 -9.83 -9.31 8.61
N GLY A 53 -8.91 -9.61 9.53
CA GLY A 53 -8.51 -10.98 9.85
C GLY A 53 -7.63 -11.65 8.79
N LYS A 54 -7.07 -10.89 7.84
CA LYS A 54 -6.12 -11.39 6.84
C LYS A 54 -4.68 -11.03 7.22
N TRP A 55 -3.72 -11.82 6.77
CA TRP A 55 -2.29 -11.59 7.06
C TRP A 55 -1.69 -10.47 6.19
N ARG A 56 -0.80 -9.66 6.77
CA ARG A 56 -0.04 -8.60 6.11
C ARG A 56 1.45 -8.80 6.29
N TYR A 57 2.21 -8.53 5.24
CA TYR A 57 3.66 -8.44 5.27
C TYR A 57 4.10 -7.11 4.66
N GLU A 58 5.08 -6.45 5.26
CA GLU A 58 5.60 -5.19 4.75
C GLU A 58 6.77 -5.41 3.80
N VAL A 59 6.64 -4.95 2.56
CA VAL A 59 7.75 -4.89 1.59
C VAL A 59 8.22 -3.46 1.41
N ALA A 60 9.51 -3.28 1.15
CA ALA A 60 10.02 -1.99 0.74
C ALA A 60 9.33 -1.57 -0.56
N ASP A 61 9.01 -0.29 -0.66
CA ASP A 61 8.44 0.25 -1.89
C ASP A 61 9.54 0.50 -2.90
N PRO A 62 9.34 0.13 -4.16
CA PRO A 62 10.34 0.32 -5.19
C PRO A 62 10.27 1.72 -5.80
N PHE A 63 9.47 2.66 -5.30
CA PHE A 63 9.23 3.93 -6.01
C PHE A 63 10.41 4.90 -5.92
N HIS A 64 10.64 5.62 -7.02
CA HIS A 64 11.50 6.80 -7.06
C HIS A 64 10.95 7.92 -6.16
N ASN A 65 11.77 8.92 -5.84
CA ASN A 65 11.27 10.07 -5.09
C ASN A 65 10.34 10.95 -5.95
N THR A 66 9.60 11.85 -5.29
CA THR A 66 8.66 12.78 -5.95
C THR A 66 9.26 13.54 -7.15
N VAL A 67 10.51 14.01 -7.09
CA VAL A 67 11.11 14.79 -8.18
C VAL A 67 11.32 13.92 -9.42
N GLU A 68 11.89 12.74 -9.23
CA GLU A 68 12.16 11.78 -10.30
C GLU A 68 10.86 11.26 -10.92
N ILE A 69 9.88 10.90 -10.09
CA ILE A 69 8.55 10.51 -10.56
C ILE A 69 7.98 11.61 -11.45
N GLU A 70 7.89 12.85 -10.94
CA GLU A 70 7.30 13.95 -11.71
C GLU A 70 8.04 14.22 -13.01
N ASP A 71 9.36 14.09 -13.03
CA ASP A 71 10.15 14.25 -14.25
C ASP A 71 9.76 13.21 -15.32
N HIS A 72 9.51 11.96 -14.93
CA HIS A 72 8.95 10.94 -15.83
C HIS A 72 7.50 11.25 -16.23
N LEU A 73 6.65 11.70 -15.30
CA LEU A 73 5.25 12.01 -15.59
C LEU A 73 5.10 13.19 -16.56
N LYS A 74 5.92 14.23 -16.39
CA LYS A 74 5.84 15.46 -17.19
C LYS A 74 6.12 15.24 -18.67
N ARG A 75 6.91 14.21 -19.00
CA ARG A 75 7.24 13.85 -20.39
C ARG A 75 6.10 13.12 -21.12
N HIS A 76 5.11 12.62 -20.39
CA HIS A 76 4.04 11.77 -20.90
C HIS A 76 2.63 12.34 -20.64
N PHE A 77 2.51 13.67 -20.48
CA PHE A 77 1.21 14.29 -20.25
C PHE A 77 0.22 14.00 -21.37
N GLY A 78 -0.99 13.57 -20.98
CA GLY A 78 -2.08 13.28 -21.92
C GLY A 78 -2.10 11.83 -22.40
N GLU A 79 -1.10 11.03 -22.03
CA GLU A 79 -1.00 9.61 -22.37
C GLU A 79 -1.05 8.74 -21.11
N SER A 80 -1.29 7.44 -21.29
CA SER A 80 -1.14 6.46 -20.22
C SER A 80 0.35 6.19 -19.97
N ILE A 81 0.74 6.19 -18.71
CA ILE A 81 2.12 6.05 -18.25
C ILE A 81 2.32 4.62 -17.74
N ASN A 82 3.44 3.99 -18.09
CA ASN A 82 3.81 2.73 -17.45
C ASN A 82 4.34 3.02 -16.03
N ILE A 83 3.70 2.46 -15.01
CA ILE A 83 4.09 2.66 -13.60
C ILE A 83 5.53 2.20 -13.31
N SER A 84 6.09 1.29 -14.11
CA SER A 84 7.48 0.85 -13.96
C SER A 84 8.49 1.99 -14.07
N LEU A 85 8.17 3.05 -14.82
CA LEU A 85 9.00 4.27 -14.91
C LEU A 85 9.08 5.00 -13.57
N CYS A 86 8.12 4.78 -12.67
CA CYS A 86 8.11 5.36 -11.34
C CYS A 86 8.86 4.51 -10.31
N MET A 87 9.48 3.39 -10.71
CA MET A 87 10.08 2.41 -9.79
C MET A 87 11.56 2.09 -10.10
N HIS A 88 12.36 1.88 -9.05
CA HIS A 88 13.76 1.43 -9.06
C HIS A 88 13.90 -0.08 -9.26
N ASP A 89 12.89 -0.89 -8.90
CA ASP A 89 12.87 -2.33 -9.10
C ASP A 89 11.47 -2.87 -9.41
N ILE A 90 11.40 -4.15 -9.80
CA ILE A 90 10.16 -4.78 -10.30
C ILE A 90 9.50 -5.71 -9.28
N SER A 91 9.90 -5.70 -8.01
CA SER A 91 9.41 -6.67 -7.02
C SER A 91 7.89 -6.59 -6.83
N LEU A 92 7.32 -5.37 -6.78
CA LEU A 92 5.86 -5.21 -6.72
C LEU A 92 5.15 -5.65 -8.00
N LEU A 93 5.78 -5.51 -9.17
CA LEU A 93 5.24 -6.00 -10.45
C LEU A 93 5.20 -7.52 -10.50
N ILE A 94 6.22 -8.17 -9.94
CA ILE A 94 6.25 -9.63 -9.77
C ILE A 94 5.16 -10.08 -8.80
N ALA A 95 5.04 -9.40 -7.65
CA ALA A 95 4.01 -9.70 -6.65
C ALA A 95 2.59 -9.50 -7.21
N TYR A 96 2.40 -8.51 -8.07
CA TYR A 96 1.10 -8.14 -8.64
C TYR A 96 1.18 -7.85 -10.14
N PRO A 97 1.08 -8.88 -10.99
CA PRO A 97 1.04 -8.72 -12.45
C PRO A 97 -0.10 -7.81 -12.95
N ALA A 98 -1.09 -7.51 -12.09
CA ALA A 98 -2.12 -6.52 -12.33
C ALA A 98 -1.59 -5.12 -12.68
N PHE A 99 -0.35 -4.79 -12.32
CA PHE A 99 0.29 -3.55 -12.79
C PHE A 99 0.45 -3.49 -14.32
N GLU A 100 0.49 -4.62 -15.04
CA GLU A 100 0.59 -4.63 -16.50
C GLU A 100 -0.67 -4.10 -17.20
N ARG A 101 -1.84 -4.27 -16.57
CA ARG A 101 -3.12 -3.72 -17.05
C ARG A 101 -3.42 -2.33 -16.50
N LEU A 102 -2.58 -1.81 -15.59
CA LEU A 102 -2.79 -0.52 -14.97
C LEU A 102 -2.54 0.61 -15.98
N SER A 103 -3.55 1.42 -16.21
CA SER A 103 -3.42 2.67 -16.95
C SER A 103 -3.23 3.82 -15.97
N LEU A 104 -1.98 4.27 -15.79
CA LEU A 104 -1.64 5.40 -14.94
C LEU A 104 -1.74 6.72 -15.72
N TYR A 105 -2.44 7.70 -15.16
CA TYR A 105 -2.55 9.05 -15.71
C TYR A 105 -2.08 10.07 -14.68
N ALA A 106 -1.37 11.09 -15.15
CA ALA A 106 -0.93 12.19 -14.32
C ALA A 106 -1.64 13.49 -14.71
N ARG A 107 -2.04 14.27 -13.71
CA ARG A 107 -2.58 15.63 -13.90
C ARG A 107 -1.82 16.63 -13.06
N TYR A 108 -1.60 17.83 -13.61
CA TYR A 108 -1.25 18.99 -12.80
C TYR A 108 -2.51 19.64 -12.25
N THR A 109 -2.67 19.66 -10.92
CA THR A 109 -3.78 20.35 -10.28
C THR A 109 -3.22 21.35 -9.27
N PRO A 110 -3.37 22.67 -9.46
CA PRO A 110 -2.86 23.67 -8.52
C PRO A 110 -3.66 23.75 -7.20
N THR A 111 -4.59 22.83 -6.95
CA THR A 111 -5.46 22.84 -5.78
C THR A 111 -5.31 21.58 -4.94
N ASN A 112 -5.16 21.74 -3.62
CA ASN A 112 -5.09 20.68 -2.61
C ASN A 112 -6.42 19.91 -2.40
N LYS A 113 -7.37 19.99 -3.34
CA LYS A 113 -8.72 19.42 -3.19
C LYS A 113 -8.84 18.00 -3.72
N PHE A 114 -7.87 17.54 -4.51
CA PHE A 114 -7.86 16.23 -5.11
C PHE A 114 -6.41 15.76 -5.29
N SER A 115 -6.11 14.55 -4.79
CA SER A 115 -4.74 14.00 -4.79
C SER A 115 -4.59 12.83 -5.75
N GLY A 116 -5.52 11.87 -5.74
CA GLY A 116 -5.47 10.72 -6.63
C GLY A 116 -6.73 9.86 -6.52
N TYR A 117 -6.82 8.85 -7.38
CA TYR A 117 -7.70 7.70 -7.20
C TYR A 117 -7.16 6.48 -7.95
N PHE A 118 -7.50 5.30 -7.45
CA PHE A 118 -7.47 4.04 -8.15
C PHE A 118 -8.90 3.53 -8.40
N ASN A 119 -9.19 3.12 -9.64
CA ASN A 119 -10.44 2.50 -10.02
C ASN A 119 -10.22 1.01 -10.32
N PRO A 120 -10.70 0.10 -9.45
CA PRO A 120 -10.50 -1.34 -9.64
C PRO A 120 -11.26 -1.91 -10.85
N LEU A 121 -12.35 -1.28 -11.30
CA LEU A 121 -13.12 -1.79 -12.44
C LEU A 121 -12.39 -1.61 -13.77
N SER A 122 -11.70 -0.48 -13.93
CA SER A 122 -10.98 -0.16 -15.18
C SER A 122 -9.48 -0.37 -15.07
N TYR A 123 -8.95 -0.70 -13.88
CA TYR A 123 -7.53 -0.61 -13.56
C TYR A 123 -6.93 0.73 -14.00
N GLY A 124 -7.68 1.80 -13.79
CA GLY A 124 -7.25 3.17 -14.07
C GLY A 124 -6.77 3.81 -12.79
N MET A 125 -5.57 4.38 -12.80
CA MET A 125 -5.04 5.16 -11.69
C MET A 125 -4.80 6.58 -12.16
N MET A 126 -5.25 7.56 -11.38
CA MET A 126 -4.93 8.96 -11.63
C MET A 126 -4.23 9.54 -10.42
N ILE A 127 -3.09 10.17 -10.67
CA ILE A 127 -2.34 10.89 -9.64
C ILE A 127 -2.24 12.37 -10.01
N CYS A 128 -2.42 13.23 -9.03
CA CYS A 128 -2.10 14.65 -9.16
C CYS A 128 -0.71 14.91 -8.62
N MET A 129 0.10 15.63 -9.40
CA MET A 129 1.43 15.98 -8.91
C MET A 129 1.32 17.01 -7.80
N GLY A 130 2.04 16.76 -6.72
CA GLY A 130 2.13 17.62 -5.56
C GLY A 130 3.27 18.63 -5.64
N THR A 131 3.65 19.16 -4.49
CA THR A 131 4.87 19.95 -4.34
C THR A 131 5.69 19.38 -3.18
N LEU A 132 7.02 19.48 -3.24
CA LEU A 132 7.90 19.02 -2.16
C LEU A 132 7.67 19.75 -0.81
N ASN A 133 7.04 20.93 -0.85
CA ASN A 133 6.69 21.69 0.35
C ASN A 133 5.43 21.16 1.04
N SER A 134 4.71 20.22 0.43
CA SER A 134 3.51 19.62 1.00
C SER A 134 3.86 18.46 1.93
N PRO A 135 3.01 18.15 2.94
CA PRO A 135 3.11 16.90 3.69
C PRO A 135 3.21 15.70 2.76
N PHE A 136 3.96 14.67 3.16
CA PHE A 136 4.30 13.52 2.30
C PHE A 136 3.07 12.87 1.63
N GLN A 137 1.95 12.73 2.35
CA GLN A 137 0.72 12.15 1.78
C GLN A 137 0.11 12.94 0.61
N TYR A 138 0.55 14.18 0.39
CA TYR A 138 0.13 15.03 -0.73
C TYR A 138 1.22 15.23 -1.78
N GLN A 139 2.42 14.68 -1.56
CA GLN A 139 3.46 14.62 -2.57
C GLN A 139 3.14 13.50 -3.58
N THR A 140 3.65 13.63 -4.79
CA THR A 140 3.36 12.69 -5.89
C THR A 140 3.71 11.25 -5.51
N GLU A 141 4.84 11.05 -4.84
CA GLU A 141 5.23 9.75 -4.31
C GLU A 141 4.23 9.22 -3.27
N GLY A 142 3.89 10.00 -2.24
CA GLY A 142 2.96 9.56 -1.20
C GLY A 142 1.56 9.25 -1.73
N VAL A 143 1.07 10.02 -2.71
CA VAL A 143 -0.19 9.71 -3.42
C VAL A 143 -0.07 8.40 -4.18
N LEU A 144 1.01 8.19 -4.93
CA LEU A 144 1.22 6.95 -5.66
C LEU A 144 1.25 5.74 -4.72
N LEU A 145 1.94 5.84 -3.58
CA LEU A 145 1.96 4.79 -2.55
C LEU A 145 0.56 4.47 -2.03
N HIS A 146 -0.25 5.50 -1.78
CA HIS A 146 -1.62 5.34 -1.31
C HIS A 146 -2.49 4.58 -2.32
N GLU A 147 -2.47 5.00 -3.58
CA GLU A 147 -3.27 4.37 -4.63
C GLU A 147 -2.78 2.96 -4.99
N VAL A 148 -1.47 2.72 -4.89
CA VAL A 148 -0.86 1.39 -5.03
C VAL A 148 -1.32 0.46 -3.91
N GLN A 149 -1.44 0.95 -2.68
CA GLN A 149 -1.98 0.15 -1.59
C GLN A 149 -3.44 -0.25 -1.88
N HIS A 150 -4.26 0.61 -2.50
CA HIS A 150 -5.60 0.22 -2.93
C HIS A 150 -5.60 -0.86 -4.02
N LEU A 151 -4.66 -0.82 -4.96
CA LEU A 151 -4.50 -1.90 -5.93
C LEU A 151 -4.15 -3.22 -5.24
N ILE A 152 -3.23 -3.21 -4.28
CA ILE A 152 -2.86 -4.41 -3.53
C ILE A 152 -4.06 -4.94 -2.72
N GLN A 153 -4.83 -4.05 -2.10
CA GLN A 153 -6.06 -4.42 -1.39
C GLN A 153 -7.07 -5.11 -2.30
N GLU A 154 -7.22 -4.65 -3.55
CA GLU A 154 -8.06 -5.30 -4.56
C GLU A 154 -7.56 -6.71 -4.88
N GLU A 155 -6.24 -6.87 -5.12
CA GLU A 155 -5.65 -8.16 -5.50
C GLU A 155 -5.61 -9.18 -4.35
N GLU A 156 -5.52 -8.72 -3.10
CA GLU A 156 -5.47 -9.57 -1.88
C GLU A 156 -6.86 -9.74 -1.21
N ASP A 157 -7.88 -9.11 -1.78
CA ASP A 157 -9.24 -9.04 -1.22
C ASP A 157 -9.25 -8.45 0.21
N PHE A 158 -8.34 -7.52 0.50
CA PHE A 158 -8.32 -6.82 1.79
C PHE A 158 -9.52 -5.88 1.94
N ALA A 159 -9.73 -5.39 3.15
CA ALA A 159 -10.70 -4.33 3.39
C ALA A 159 -10.46 -3.15 2.44
N ARG A 160 -11.52 -2.74 1.73
CA ARG A 160 -11.41 -1.75 0.66
C ARG A 160 -11.46 -0.32 1.17
N GLY A 161 -10.85 0.57 0.38
CA GLY A 161 -11.03 2.01 0.45
C GLY A 161 -12.43 2.46 -0.01
N GLY A 162 -12.66 3.77 0.04
CA GLY A 162 -13.95 4.38 -0.23
C GLY A 162 -13.82 5.73 -0.92
N ASN A 163 -14.96 6.39 -1.15
CA ASN A 163 -14.97 7.73 -1.73
C ASN A 163 -15.46 8.76 -0.69
N LEU A 164 -14.85 9.94 -0.71
CA LEU A 164 -15.27 11.09 0.11
C LEU A 164 -16.76 11.46 -0.08
N SER A 165 -17.35 11.14 -1.24
CA SER A 165 -18.79 11.35 -1.51
C SER A 165 -19.72 10.60 -0.55
N GLN A 166 -19.23 9.52 0.09
CA GLN A 166 -19.97 8.74 1.09
C GLN A 166 -19.97 9.41 2.48
N GLY A 167 -19.32 10.56 2.60
CA GLY A 167 -19.21 11.34 3.82
C GLY A 167 -17.84 11.20 4.47
N ARG A 168 -17.22 12.34 4.80
CA ARG A 168 -15.84 12.42 5.33
C ARG A 168 -15.60 11.52 6.55
N ARG A 169 -16.53 11.49 7.50
CA ARG A 169 -16.39 10.67 8.73
C ARG A 169 -16.39 9.16 8.41
N TRP A 170 -17.20 8.74 7.45
CA TRP A 170 -17.25 7.35 7.04
C TRP A 170 -15.98 6.96 6.28
N TYR A 171 -15.58 7.77 5.30
CA TYR A 171 -14.34 7.60 4.54
C TYR A 171 -13.11 7.48 5.45
N LEU A 172 -12.93 8.39 6.42
CA LEU A 172 -11.77 8.35 7.32
C LEU A 172 -11.69 7.06 8.15
N ARG A 173 -12.84 6.42 8.41
CA ARG A 173 -12.92 5.19 9.22
C ARG A 173 -12.85 3.92 8.39
N MET A 174 -12.86 3.99 7.06
CA MET A 174 -12.75 2.82 6.21
C MET A 174 -11.40 2.13 6.42
N ALA A 175 -11.41 0.83 6.71
CA ALA A 175 -10.19 0.09 7.03
C ALA A 175 -9.15 0.16 5.89
N GLY A 176 -9.59 0.08 4.62
CA GLY A 176 -8.67 0.21 3.48
C GLY A 176 -8.05 1.59 3.35
N GLU A 177 -8.79 2.65 3.70
CA GLU A 177 -8.27 4.02 3.72
C GLU A 177 -7.28 4.25 4.87
N VAL A 178 -7.57 3.68 6.04
CA VAL A 178 -6.68 3.71 7.21
C VAL A 178 -5.36 3.01 6.89
N GLU A 179 -5.42 1.82 6.28
CA GLU A 179 -4.22 1.08 5.86
C GLU A 179 -3.40 1.88 4.82
N ALA A 180 -4.05 2.44 3.81
CA ALA A 180 -3.38 3.22 2.76
C ALA A 180 -2.77 4.53 3.30
N ARG A 181 -3.36 5.18 4.30
CA ARG A 181 -2.71 6.32 5.00
C ARG A 181 -1.58 5.88 5.91
N ASN A 182 -1.71 4.73 6.57
CA ASN A 182 -0.68 4.19 7.44
C ASN A 182 0.60 3.84 6.67
N VAL A 183 0.46 3.38 5.41
CA VAL A 183 1.59 3.23 4.48
C VAL A 183 2.40 4.52 4.35
N CYS A 184 1.74 5.67 4.15
CA CYS A 184 2.40 6.97 4.06
C CYS A 184 3.06 7.36 5.40
N ILE A 185 2.41 7.13 6.54
CA ILE A 185 2.98 7.40 7.87
C ILE A 185 4.27 6.61 8.08
N ARG A 186 4.24 5.33 7.72
CA ARG A 186 5.35 4.39 7.92
C ARG A 186 6.44 4.49 6.86
N HIS A 187 6.24 5.31 5.82
CA HIS A 187 7.25 5.53 4.77
C HIS A 187 8.56 6.09 5.37
N SER A 188 8.47 7.01 6.33
CA SER A 188 9.65 7.60 6.98
C SER A 188 10.30 6.70 8.04
N MET A 189 9.79 5.48 8.27
CA MET A 189 10.31 4.56 9.27
C MET A 189 11.37 3.62 8.69
N SER A 190 12.42 3.36 9.46
CA SER A 190 13.42 2.35 9.12
C SER A 190 12.80 0.96 9.10
N SER A 191 13.44 0.01 8.39
CA SER A 191 12.99 -1.38 8.39
C SER A 191 12.95 -1.99 9.79
N GLU A 192 13.86 -1.60 10.67
CA GLU A 192 13.87 -2.04 12.07
C GLU A 192 12.68 -1.48 12.87
N GLN A 193 12.41 -0.17 12.74
CA GLN A 193 11.26 0.46 13.38
C GLN A 193 9.94 -0.14 12.89
N ARG A 194 9.86 -0.44 11.58
CA ARG A 194 8.68 -1.11 11.02
C ARG A 194 8.53 -2.52 11.56
N ARG A 195 9.65 -3.25 11.70
CA ARG A 195 9.67 -4.61 12.23
C ARG A 195 9.28 -4.69 13.71
N SER A 196 9.53 -3.65 14.50
CA SER A 196 9.24 -3.59 15.93
C SER A 196 7.90 -2.95 16.29
N SER A 197 7.14 -2.44 15.32
CA SER A 197 5.83 -1.79 15.52
C SER A 197 4.76 -2.44 14.66
N LEU A 198 3.57 -2.65 15.22
CA LEU A 198 2.40 -3.09 14.47
C LEU A 198 1.79 -1.93 13.69
N ARG A 199 0.95 -2.25 12.70
CA ARG A 199 0.10 -1.27 12.03
C ARG A 199 -0.78 -0.51 13.04
N THR A 200 -1.24 -1.20 14.09
CA THR A 200 -2.12 -0.64 15.12
C THR A 200 -1.45 0.40 15.98
N ASP A 201 -0.11 0.39 16.04
CA ASP A 201 0.66 1.35 16.82
C ASP A 201 0.80 2.70 16.09
N THR A 202 0.57 2.74 14.77
CA THR A 202 0.81 3.92 13.93
C THR A 202 -0.41 4.42 13.17
N GLN A 203 -1.44 3.59 13.00
CA GLN A 203 -2.64 3.96 12.26
C GLN A 203 -3.41 5.10 12.94
N ASP A 204 -4.10 5.91 12.14
CA ASP A 204 -4.81 7.10 12.60
C ASP A 204 -6.19 6.81 13.21
N VAL A 205 -6.77 5.63 12.93
CA VAL A 205 -8.05 5.17 13.48
C VAL A 205 -7.88 3.79 14.12
N PRO A 206 -8.20 3.61 15.42
CA PRO A 206 -8.12 2.30 16.09
C PRO A 206 -9.02 1.24 15.44
N ASP A 207 -8.62 -0.03 15.49
CA ASP A 207 -9.36 -1.15 14.87
C ASP A 207 -10.84 -1.20 15.24
N ALA A 208 -11.15 -0.98 16.53
CA ALA A 208 -12.52 -1.00 17.04
C ALA A 208 -13.42 0.09 16.44
N GLU A 209 -12.83 1.13 15.84
CA GLU A 209 -13.54 2.21 15.18
C GLU A 209 -13.55 2.09 13.66
N GLN A 210 -12.80 1.14 13.09
CA GLN A 210 -12.73 0.98 11.65
C GLN A 210 -13.98 0.31 11.07
N ILE A 211 -14.31 0.67 9.84
CA ILE A 211 -15.40 0.10 9.06
C ILE A 211 -14.76 -0.83 8.04
N ILE A 212 -15.04 -2.13 8.17
CA ILE A 212 -14.55 -3.15 7.26
C ILE A 212 -15.56 -3.30 6.13
N LYS A 213 -15.10 -3.03 4.91
CA LYS A 213 -15.87 -3.30 3.69
C LYS A 213 -15.15 -4.38 2.89
N LEU A 214 -15.72 -5.58 2.91
CA LEU A 214 -15.35 -6.69 2.04
C LEU A 214 -16.21 -6.64 0.77
N LEU A 215 -15.82 -7.41 -0.24
CA LEU A 215 -16.64 -7.67 -1.44
C LEU A 215 -17.99 -8.29 -1.09
#